data_AF-A0A4Q4Z539-F1
#
_entry.id   AF-A0A4Q4Z539-F1
#
_cell.length_a   1.000
_cell.length_b   1.000
_cell.length_c   1.000
_cell.angle_alpha   90.00
_cell.angle_beta   90.00
_cell.angle_gamma   90.00
#
_symmetry.space_group_name_H-M   'P 1'
#
loop_
_entity.id
_entity.type
_entity.pdbx_description
1 polymer ?
#
loop_
_entity_poly.entity_id
_entity_poly.type
_entity_poly.pdbx_seq_one_letter_code
_entity_poly.pdbx_strand_id
1 'polypeptide(L)'
;MTADISLATGVAAALKGGLAAAKAAGDKSVRATHLAPEQLHALVGSTLDHLRSRPGKPSPTEGWTLVTARDAGVTAWWAEVAGLTDAERRRVGPLRRDVFDALAEQDLIAVDTERSTSVHVSPVATATTREAEPEPHPADPADPFGAWVLTLSPYVYDANRVFAAPDRKVRLWSVDDERAASMEYGQPVYLWVADGDPFREAGVWGVGWIAGPCIRGIAGEGWLDVEAAIRANVFAVLEVTLLDTPVSREAFLEDPRLVDADVLRDPIAPNPGVLDAAQAAALAEHLGSRPLQSETWVA
;
A
#
# COMPACT_ATOMS: atom_id res chain seq x y z
N MET A 1 14.04 19.98 -19.71
CA MET A 1 13.88 21.25 -18.99
C MET A 1 12.86 22.21 -19.61
N THR A 2 12.56 22.16 -20.91
CA THR A 2 11.60 23.09 -21.54
C THR A 2 10.12 22.77 -21.29
N ALA A 3 9.74 21.50 -21.08
CA ALA A 3 8.35 21.11 -20.82
C ALA A 3 7.82 21.63 -19.47
N ASP A 4 8.67 21.64 -18.45
CA ASP A 4 8.32 22.01 -17.07
C ASP A 4 7.98 23.51 -16.94
N ILE A 5 8.70 24.36 -17.68
CA ILE A 5 8.46 25.81 -17.71
C ILE A 5 7.09 26.14 -18.35
N SER A 6 6.66 25.35 -19.34
CA SER A 6 5.40 25.59 -20.03
C SER A 6 4.19 25.27 -19.13
N LEU A 7 4.26 24.22 -18.32
CA LEU A 7 3.19 23.83 -17.39
C LEU A 7 3.02 24.85 -16.27
N ALA A 8 4.12 25.27 -15.64
CA ALA A 8 4.11 26.29 -14.60
C ALA A 8 3.50 27.62 -15.10
N THR A 9 3.83 28.01 -16.34
CA THR A 9 3.29 29.22 -16.97
C THR A 9 1.77 29.13 -17.19
N GLY A 10 1.26 27.95 -17.59
CA GLY A 10 -0.17 27.71 -17.79
C GLY A 10 -0.98 27.79 -16.49
N VAL A 11 -0.51 27.14 -15.42
CA VAL A 11 -1.13 27.19 -14.08
C VAL A 11 -1.19 28.63 -13.56
N ALA A 12 -0.08 29.36 -13.65
CA ALA A 12 -0.01 30.75 -13.19
C ALA A 12 -0.99 31.67 -13.94
N ALA A 13 -1.08 31.53 -15.27
CA ALA A 13 -2.01 32.29 -16.10
C ALA A 13 -3.48 31.98 -15.76
N ALA A 14 -3.82 30.70 -15.60
CA ALA A 14 -5.18 30.27 -15.24
C ALA A 14 -5.61 30.81 -13.87
N LEU A 15 -4.76 30.72 -12.85
CA LEU A 15 -5.07 31.17 -11.50
C LEU A 15 -5.21 32.70 -11.42
N LYS A 16 -4.31 33.46 -12.06
CA LYS A 16 -4.38 34.93 -12.10
C LYS A 16 -5.60 35.42 -12.90
N GLY A 17 -5.89 34.78 -14.03
CA GLY A 17 -7.09 35.04 -14.82
C GLY A 17 -8.37 34.80 -14.02
N GLY A 18 -8.47 33.64 -13.35
CA GLY A 18 -9.61 33.30 -12.51
C GLY A 18 -9.80 34.24 -11.31
N LEU A 19 -8.72 34.70 -10.68
CA LEU A 19 -8.78 35.71 -9.61
C LEU A 19 -9.30 37.07 -10.10
N ALA A 20 -8.87 37.50 -11.30
CA ALA A 20 -9.34 38.73 -11.92
C ALA A 20 -10.81 38.62 -12.33
N ALA A 21 -11.22 37.51 -12.93
CA ALA A 21 -12.60 37.24 -13.32
C ALA A 21 -13.54 37.17 -12.10
N ALA A 22 -13.16 36.45 -11.04
CA ALA A 22 -13.91 36.40 -9.79
C ALA A 22 -14.07 37.81 -9.19
N LYS A 23 -12.99 38.62 -9.20
CA LYS A 23 -13.05 40.01 -8.72
C LYS A 23 -14.00 40.87 -9.55
N ALA A 24 -13.99 40.74 -10.88
CA ALA A 24 -14.89 41.46 -11.78
C ALA A 24 -16.36 41.07 -11.58
N ALA A 25 -16.62 39.81 -11.25
CA ALA A 25 -17.95 39.30 -10.91
C ALA A 25 -18.42 39.68 -9.49
N GLY A 26 -17.53 40.24 -8.65
CA GLY A 26 -17.83 40.54 -7.25
C GLY A 26 -17.73 39.34 -6.30
N ASP A 27 -17.18 38.23 -6.78
CA ASP A 27 -17.08 36.98 -6.03
C ASP A 27 -15.87 36.93 -5.09
N LYS A 28 -16.11 36.38 -3.90
CA LYS A 28 -15.08 36.24 -2.86
C LYS A 28 -14.10 35.11 -3.17
N SER A 29 -14.48 34.13 -3.99
CA SER A 29 -13.66 32.95 -4.31
C SER A 29 -13.61 32.66 -5.80
N VAL A 30 -12.55 31.99 -6.24
CA VAL A 30 -12.41 31.47 -7.60
C VAL A 30 -13.12 30.13 -7.71
N ARG A 31 -13.83 29.91 -8.81
CA ARG A 31 -14.57 28.70 -9.21
C ARG A 31 -14.18 28.34 -10.63
N ALA A 32 -14.46 27.12 -11.07
CA ALA A 32 -14.25 26.70 -12.46
C ALA A 32 -14.95 27.61 -13.48
N THR A 33 -16.12 28.17 -13.13
CA THR A 33 -16.88 29.12 -13.98
C THR A 33 -16.16 30.45 -14.23
N HIS A 34 -15.10 30.76 -13.49
CA HIS A 34 -14.28 31.97 -13.68
C HIS A 34 -13.09 31.74 -14.62
N LEU A 35 -12.88 30.52 -15.10
CA LEU A 35 -11.80 30.17 -16.02
C LEU A 35 -12.40 29.94 -17.42
N ALA A 36 -11.64 30.30 -18.46
CA ALA A 36 -11.96 29.83 -19.81
C ALA A 36 -11.79 28.29 -19.87
N PRO A 37 -12.54 27.58 -20.74
CA PRO A 37 -12.45 26.11 -20.84
C PRO A 37 -11.02 25.59 -21.03
N GLU A 38 -10.22 26.28 -21.85
CA GLU A 38 -8.83 25.91 -22.13
C GLU A 38 -7.93 26.10 -20.90
N GLN A 39 -8.20 27.13 -20.09
CA GLN A 39 -7.48 27.39 -18.84
C GLN A 39 -7.83 26.34 -17.79
N LEU A 40 -9.10 25.96 -17.68
CA LEU A 40 -9.53 24.90 -16.78
C LEU A 40 -8.91 23.56 -17.18
N HIS A 41 -8.93 23.21 -18.47
CA HIS A 41 -8.31 21.99 -18.97
C HIS A 41 -6.81 21.94 -18.69
N ALA A 42 -6.08 23.03 -18.96
CA ALA A 42 -4.65 23.12 -18.66
C ALA A 42 -4.35 23.00 -17.15
N LEU A 43 -5.17 23.62 -16.31
CA LEU A 43 -5.05 23.55 -14.85
C LEU A 43 -5.32 22.13 -14.33
N VAL A 44 -6.34 21.45 -14.86
CA VAL A 44 -6.69 20.05 -14.54
C VAL A 44 -5.52 19.13 -14.89
N GLY A 45 -5.01 19.20 -16.13
CA GLY A 45 -3.89 18.37 -16.58
C GLY A 45 -2.62 18.59 -15.74
N SER A 46 -2.26 19.86 -15.50
CA SER A 46 -1.08 20.19 -14.69
C SER A 46 -1.24 19.74 -13.23
N THR A 47 -2.46 19.77 -12.69
CA THR A 47 -2.73 19.29 -11.32
C THR A 47 -2.60 17.78 -11.23
N LEU A 48 -3.05 17.04 -12.25
CA LEU A 48 -2.87 15.59 -12.31
C LEU A 48 -1.40 15.20 -12.41
N ASP A 49 -0.62 15.87 -13.26
CA ASP A 49 0.82 15.63 -13.38
C ASP A 49 1.54 15.91 -12.06
N HIS A 50 1.19 17.00 -11.39
CA HIS A 50 1.70 17.29 -10.04
C HIS A 50 1.36 16.16 -9.07
N LEU A 51 0.11 15.69 -9.02
CA LEU A 51 -0.31 14.59 -8.14
C LEU A 51 0.45 13.30 -8.44
N ARG A 52 0.63 12.93 -9.70
CA ARG A 52 1.40 11.73 -10.12
C ARG A 52 2.88 11.82 -9.79
N SER A 53 3.44 13.02 -9.73
CA SER A 53 4.85 13.24 -9.34
C SER A 53 5.09 13.11 -7.83
N ARG A 54 4.04 13.10 -7.01
CA ARG A 54 4.19 13.04 -5.54
C ARG A 54 4.54 11.62 -5.11
N PRO A 55 5.36 11.47 -4.06
CA PRO A 55 5.50 10.18 -3.41
C PRO A 55 4.12 9.74 -2.92
N GLY A 56 3.78 8.49 -3.19
CA GLY A 56 2.52 7.90 -2.79
C GLY A 56 2.68 6.43 -2.46
N LYS A 57 1.67 5.87 -1.80
CA LYS A 57 1.57 4.45 -1.49
C LYS A 57 0.78 3.75 -2.59
N PRO A 58 0.89 2.43 -2.77
CA PRO A 58 -0.03 1.69 -3.63
C PRO A 58 -1.49 1.98 -3.23
N SER A 59 -2.34 2.21 -4.22
CA SER A 59 -3.79 2.29 -4.06
C SER A 59 -4.39 0.88 -4.02
N PRO A 60 -5.54 0.67 -3.35
CA PRO A 60 -6.35 -0.54 -3.50
C PRO A 60 -6.85 -0.76 -4.93
N THR A 61 -6.94 0.31 -5.72
CA THR A 61 -7.20 0.22 -7.17
C THR A 61 -5.91 -0.15 -7.88
N GLU A 62 -5.89 -1.31 -8.55
CA GLU A 62 -4.71 -1.84 -9.24
C GLU A 62 -4.05 -0.79 -10.15
N GLY A 63 -2.73 -0.60 -9.99
CA GLY A 63 -1.93 0.35 -10.76
C GLY A 63 -2.08 1.82 -10.35
N TRP A 64 -2.96 2.16 -9.41
CA TRP A 64 -3.13 3.53 -8.93
C TRP A 64 -2.23 3.82 -7.72
N THR A 65 -1.99 5.11 -7.48
CA THR A 65 -1.16 5.60 -6.38
C THR A 65 -2.00 6.41 -5.40
N LEU A 66 -1.98 6.05 -4.12
CA LEU A 66 -2.57 6.81 -3.03
C LEU A 66 -1.62 7.94 -2.59
N VAL A 67 -2.05 9.18 -2.80
CA VAL A 67 -1.34 10.40 -2.38
C VAL A 67 -2.06 11.00 -1.18
N THR A 68 -1.37 11.15 -0.05
CA THR A 68 -1.98 11.74 1.16
C THR A 68 -2.26 13.24 0.96
N ALA A 69 -3.17 13.86 1.73
CA ALA A 69 -3.36 15.32 1.62
C ALA A 69 -2.11 16.13 1.91
N ARG A 70 -1.31 15.68 2.87
CA ARG A 70 -0.05 16.31 3.24
C ARG A 70 0.87 16.34 2.02
N ASP A 71 0.93 15.22 1.29
CA ASP A 71 1.80 15.07 0.14
C ASP A 71 1.21 15.72 -1.11
N ALA A 72 -0.10 15.66 -1.32
CA ALA A 72 -0.78 16.26 -2.47
C ALA A 72 -0.46 17.75 -2.58
N GLY A 73 -0.56 18.50 -1.47
CA GLY A 73 -0.05 19.87 -1.38
C GLY A 73 -0.57 20.86 -2.44
N VAL A 74 -1.64 20.54 -3.16
CA VAL A 74 -2.04 21.21 -4.42
C VAL A 74 -2.20 22.71 -4.25
N THR A 75 -2.88 23.16 -3.20
CA THR A 75 -3.09 24.60 -2.96
C THR A 75 -1.81 25.33 -2.55
N ALA A 76 -0.84 24.64 -1.94
CA ALA A 76 0.47 25.22 -1.64
C ALA A 76 1.30 25.35 -2.92
N TRP A 77 1.32 24.29 -3.73
CA TRP A 77 1.97 24.27 -5.03
C TRP A 77 1.41 25.33 -5.99
N TRP A 78 0.08 25.45 -6.11
CA TRP A 78 -0.58 26.52 -6.88
C TRP A 78 -0.15 27.92 -6.44
N ALA A 79 -0.04 28.14 -5.12
CA ALA A 79 0.35 29.43 -4.58
C ALA A 79 1.81 29.76 -4.92
N GLU A 80 2.70 28.78 -4.85
CA GLU A 80 4.11 28.92 -5.22
C GLU A 80 4.27 29.21 -6.72
N VAL A 81 3.69 28.36 -7.58
CA VAL A 81 3.81 28.47 -9.05
C VAL A 81 3.26 29.81 -9.57
N ALA A 82 2.14 30.27 -9.02
CA ALA A 82 1.52 31.52 -9.47
C ALA A 82 2.00 32.76 -8.71
N GLY A 83 2.81 32.60 -7.65
CA GLY A 83 3.23 33.69 -6.76
C GLY A 83 2.04 34.35 -6.05
N LEU A 84 1.10 33.56 -5.55
CA LEU A 84 -0.10 34.06 -4.87
C LEU A 84 0.22 34.50 -3.44
N THR A 85 -0.41 35.59 -3.02
CA THR A 85 -0.45 35.97 -1.60
C THR A 85 -1.31 35.00 -0.78
N ASP A 86 -1.16 34.99 0.55
CA ASP A 86 -2.00 34.17 1.44
C ASP A 86 -3.51 34.47 1.28
N ALA A 87 -3.84 35.74 1.03
CA ALA A 87 -5.21 36.14 0.78
C ALA A 87 -5.75 35.51 -0.52
N GLU A 88 -4.99 35.56 -1.60
CA GLU A 88 -5.35 34.95 -2.89
C GLU A 88 -5.40 33.42 -2.80
N ARG A 89 -4.44 32.80 -2.09
CA ARG A 89 -4.41 31.36 -1.83
C ARG A 89 -5.71 30.87 -1.17
N ARG A 90 -6.26 31.63 -0.23
CA ARG A 90 -7.56 31.30 0.39
C ARG A 90 -8.72 31.39 -0.61
N ARG A 91 -8.66 32.33 -1.56
CA ARG A 91 -9.71 32.53 -2.57
C ARG A 91 -9.75 31.40 -3.61
N VAL A 92 -8.65 30.70 -3.86
CA VAL A 92 -8.61 29.56 -4.81
C VAL A 92 -8.97 28.20 -4.17
N GLY A 93 -9.26 28.16 -2.87
CA GLY A 93 -9.66 26.93 -2.18
C GLY A 93 -10.87 26.22 -2.82
N PRO A 94 -11.96 26.93 -3.16
CA PRO A 94 -13.10 26.32 -3.84
C PRO A 94 -12.76 25.77 -5.24
N LEU A 95 -11.95 26.47 -6.03
CA LEU A 95 -11.47 26.00 -7.34
C LEU A 95 -10.75 24.65 -7.25
N ARG A 96 -10.03 24.36 -6.15
CA ARG A 96 -9.41 23.04 -5.95
C ARG A 96 -10.45 21.92 -5.95
N ARG A 97 -11.61 22.14 -5.33
CA ARG A 97 -12.69 21.14 -5.33
C ARG A 97 -13.20 20.94 -6.75
N ASP A 98 -13.51 22.03 -7.45
CA ASP A 98 -14.00 21.96 -8.83
C ASP A 98 -13.00 21.23 -9.77
N VAL A 99 -11.68 21.40 -9.57
CA VAL A 99 -10.64 20.67 -10.31
C VAL A 99 -10.59 19.18 -9.93
N PHE A 100 -10.79 18.84 -8.66
CA PHE A 100 -10.83 17.44 -8.20
C PHE A 100 -12.08 16.74 -8.72
N ASP A 101 -13.22 17.42 -8.72
CA ASP A 101 -14.46 16.91 -9.30
C ASP A 101 -14.27 16.63 -10.80
N ALA A 102 -13.65 17.56 -11.55
CA ALA A 102 -13.34 17.36 -12.97
C ALA A 102 -12.35 16.22 -13.24
N LEU A 103 -11.40 15.95 -12.33
CA LEU A 103 -10.49 14.80 -12.42
C LEU A 103 -11.21 13.48 -12.10
N ALA A 104 -12.12 13.49 -11.13
CA ALA A 104 -12.90 12.32 -10.74
C ALA A 104 -13.92 11.93 -11.83
N GLU A 105 -14.57 12.91 -12.47
CA GLU A 105 -15.47 12.69 -13.62
C GLU A 105 -14.77 12.04 -14.83
N GLN A 106 -13.45 12.13 -14.91
CA GLN A 106 -12.63 11.54 -15.97
C GLN A 106 -12.00 10.19 -15.55
N ASP A 107 -12.34 9.67 -14.37
CA ASP A 107 -11.71 8.49 -13.77
C ASP A 107 -10.18 8.62 -13.64
N LEU A 108 -9.69 9.85 -13.45
CA LEU A 108 -8.25 10.14 -13.29
C LEU A 108 -7.83 10.20 -11.83
N ILE A 109 -8.78 10.49 -10.93
CA ILE A 109 -8.60 10.35 -9.49
C ILE A 109 -9.84 9.74 -8.85
N ALA A 110 -9.67 9.16 -7.67
CA ALA A 110 -10.77 8.80 -6.78
C ALA A 110 -10.50 9.41 -5.41
N VAL A 111 -11.51 10.07 -4.85
CA VAL A 111 -11.43 10.68 -3.52
C VAL A 111 -12.22 9.80 -2.56
N ASP A 112 -11.57 9.36 -1.49
CA ASP A 112 -12.23 8.57 -0.46
C ASP A 112 -13.25 9.46 0.29
N THR A 113 -14.53 9.12 0.13
CA THR A 113 -15.64 9.91 0.69
C THR A 113 -15.85 9.68 2.18
N GLU A 114 -15.25 8.64 2.77
CA GLU A 114 -15.65 8.20 4.11
C GLU A 114 -14.85 8.82 5.25
N ARG A 115 -13.57 9.21 5.06
CA ARG A 115 -12.79 9.90 6.12
C ARG A 115 -11.40 10.41 5.74
N SER A 116 -10.93 10.22 4.51
CA SER A 116 -9.54 10.49 4.17
C SER A 116 -9.39 11.68 3.24
N THR A 117 -8.50 12.60 3.61
CA THR A 117 -8.09 13.69 2.71
C THR A 117 -7.13 13.21 1.60
N SER A 118 -6.90 11.90 1.50
CA SER A 118 -6.06 11.27 0.48
C SER A 118 -6.79 11.16 -0.86
N VAL A 119 -6.00 11.08 -1.92
CA VAL A 119 -6.47 11.00 -3.31
C VAL A 119 -5.81 9.80 -3.95
N HIS A 120 -6.59 8.91 -4.54
CA HIS A 120 -6.09 7.84 -5.40
C HIS A 120 -5.91 8.42 -6.79
N VAL A 121 -4.73 8.25 -7.38
CA VAL A 121 -4.34 8.87 -8.64
C VAL A 121 -4.06 7.78 -9.65
N SER A 122 -4.71 7.85 -10.81
CA SER A 122 -4.51 6.86 -11.88
C SER A 122 -3.09 6.92 -12.43
N PRO A 123 -2.54 5.80 -12.93
CA PRO A 123 -1.24 5.81 -13.60
C PRO A 123 -1.30 6.69 -14.85
N VAL A 124 -0.15 7.16 -15.32
CA VAL A 124 -0.07 7.72 -16.67
C VAL A 124 -0.55 6.61 -17.61
N ALA A 125 -1.56 6.90 -18.43
CA ALA A 125 -1.93 6.01 -19.52
C ALA A 125 -0.71 5.95 -20.44
N THR A 126 0.20 5.01 -20.17
CA THR A 126 1.25 4.64 -21.08
C THR A 126 0.48 4.30 -22.34
N ALA A 127 0.61 5.13 -23.38
CA ALA A 127 -0.02 4.87 -24.66
C ALA A 127 0.35 3.43 -24.99
N THR A 128 -0.59 2.52 -24.78
CA THR A 128 -0.43 1.12 -25.10
C THR A 128 -0.45 1.16 -26.62
N THR A 129 0.72 1.35 -27.22
CA THR A 129 1.04 0.69 -28.47
C THR A 129 0.54 -0.71 -28.23
N ARG A 130 -0.56 -1.04 -28.90
CA ARG A 130 -1.13 -2.37 -28.94
C ARG A 130 -0.10 -3.22 -29.67
N GLU A 131 1.03 -3.47 -29.03
CA GLU A 131 1.86 -4.63 -29.29
C GLU A 131 0.90 -5.80 -29.19
N ALA A 132 0.84 -6.55 -30.29
CA ALA A 132 0.07 -7.78 -30.36
C ALA A 132 0.27 -8.55 -29.06
N GLU A 133 -0.84 -9.03 -28.48
CA GLU A 133 -0.78 -10.01 -27.41
C GLU A 133 0.34 -11.00 -27.74
N PRO A 134 1.38 -11.13 -26.89
CA PRO A 134 2.28 -12.25 -27.04
C PRO A 134 1.40 -13.48 -26.95
N GLU A 135 1.44 -14.32 -27.99
CA GLU A 135 0.83 -15.65 -27.93
C GLU A 135 1.15 -16.26 -26.57
N PRO A 136 0.18 -16.94 -25.92
CA PRO A 136 0.36 -17.49 -24.60
C PRO A 136 1.64 -18.31 -24.60
N HIS A 137 2.67 -17.76 -23.93
CA HIS A 137 3.81 -18.53 -23.52
C HIS A 137 3.20 -19.69 -22.72
N PRO A 138 3.52 -20.96 -23.05
CA PRO A 138 3.03 -22.06 -22.23
C PRO A 138 3.42 -21.71 -20.79
N ALA A 139 2.41 -21.58 -19.93
CA ALA A 139 2.64 -21.39 -18.51
C ALA A 139 3.62 -22.48 -18.10
N ASP A 140 4.83 -22.08 -17.71
CA ASP A 140 5.63 -22.95 -16.85
C ASP A 140 4.67 -23.41 -15.74
N PRO A 141 4.64 -24.71 -15.41
CA PRO A 141 3.71 -25.22 -14.42
C PRO A 141 3.91 -24.39 -13.16
N ALA A 142 2.90 -23.57 -12.82
CA ALA A 142 2.98 -22.62 -11.72
C ALA A 142 3.66 -23.30 -10.53
N ASP A 143 4.80 -22.75 -10.09
CA ASP A 143 5.56 -23.36 -9.01
C ASP A 143 4.60 -23.64 -7.86
N PRO A 144 4.50 -24.90 -7.40
CA PRO A 144 3.45 -25.28 -6.49
C PRO A 144 3.58 -24.47 -5.20
N PHE A 145 2.44 -23.95 -4.71
CA PHE A 145 2.38 -23.24 -3.44
C PHE A 145 3.04 -24.05 -2.32
N GLY A 146 3.91 -23.41 -1.54
CA GLY A 146 4.62 -24.04 -0.42
C GLY A 146 4.07 -23.62 0.94
N ALA A 147 4.14 -22.32 1.25
CA ALA A 147 3.76 -21.79 2.55
C ALA A 147 3.42 -20.28 2.50
N TRP A 148 2.67 -19.83 3.50
CA TRP A 148 2.51 -18.42 3.81
C TRP A 148 3.59 -17.93 4.77
N VAL A 149 3.96 -16.66 4.64
CA VAL A 149 4.81 -15.96 5.60
C VAL A 149 4.03 -14.76 6.14
N LEU A 150 3.81 -14.74 7.46
CA LEU A 150 3.14 -13.66 8.15
C LEU A 150 4.16 -12.79 8.86
N THR A 151 4.14 -11.49 8.56
CA THR A 151 5.16 -10.57 9.06
C THR A 151 4.68 -9.84 10.31
N LEU A 152 5.50 -9.89 11.36
CA LEU A 152 5.42 -9.09 12.57
C LEU A 152 6.41 -7.95 12.45
N SER A 153 5.90 -6.74 12.18
CA SER A 153 6.69 -5.51 12.23
C SER A 153 6.64 -4.91 13.64
N PRO A 154 7.79 -4.71 14.30
CA PRO A 154 7.86 -4.10 15.64
C PRO A 154 7.48 -2.61 15.63
N TYR A 155 7.36 -1.99 14.46
CA TYR A 155 6.87 -0.63 14.30
C TYR A 155 5.33 -0.55 14.20
N VAL A 156 4.69 -1.67 13.84
CA VAL A 156 3.24 -1.74 13.59
C VAL A 156 2.51 -2.34 14.79
N TYR A 157 3.06 -3.39 15.38
CA TYR A 157 2.42 -4.14 16.45
C TYR A 157 3.43 -4.44 17.58
N ASP A 158 2.95 -4.39 18.82
CA ASP A 158 3.76 -4.66 20.02
C ASP A 158 4.12 -6.15 20.08
N ALA A 159 5.33 -6.46 19.62
CA ALA A 159 5.90 -7.80 19.66
C ALA A 159 5.83 -8.41 21.05
N ASN A 160 6.02 -7.63 22.12
CA ASN A 160 6.04 -8.17 23.48
C ASN A 160 4.72 -8.82 23.86
N ARG A 161 3.58 -8.34 23.33
CA ARG A 161 2.28 -8.99 23.58
C ARG A 161 2.19 -10.37 22.95
N VAL A 162 2.77 -10.54 21.76
CA VAL A 162 2.81 -11.84 21.07
C VAL A 162 3.67 -12.82 21.87
N PHE A 163 4.87 -12.39 22.27
CA PHE A 163 5.82 -13.27 22.96
C PHE A 163 5.54 -13.47 24.45
N ALA A 164 4.72 -12.61 25.07
CA ALA A 164 4.27 -12.77 26.46
C ALA A 164 3.06 -13.71 26.61
N ALA A 165 2.47 -14.19 25.50
CA ALA A 165 1.35 -15.12 25.54
C ALA A 165 1.75 -16.42 26.29
N PRO A 166 1.05 -16.80 27.38
CA PRO A 166 1.46 -17.93 28.21
C PRO A 166 1.52 -19.27 27.48
N ASP A 167 0.66 -19.45 26.48
CA ASP A 167 0.59 -20.66 25.66
C ASP A 167 1.50 -20.61 24.43
N ARG A 168 2.17 -19.47 24.19
CA ARG A 168 3.07 -19.24 23.07
C ARG A 168 2.44 -19.57 21.71
N LYS A 169 1.13 -19.34 21.59
CA LYS A 169 0.37 -19.55 20.35
C LYS A 169 -0.14 -18.24 19.77
N VAL A 170 -0.06 -18.12 18.45
CA VAL A 170 -0.70 -17.06 17.66
C VAL A 170 -1.89 -17.66 16.94
N ARG A 171 -3.08 -17.10 17.20
CA ARG A 171 -4.37 -17.63 16.68
C ARG A 171 -5.06 -16.73 15.67
N LEU A 172 -4.68 -15.46 15.65
CA LEU A 172 -5.30 -14.46 14.80
C LEU A 172 -4.22 -13.48 14.39
N TRP A 173 -4.14 -13.19 13.09
CA TRP A 173 -3.15 -12.25 12.56
C TRP A 173 -3.74 -11.40 11.46
N SER A 174 -3.45 -10.10 11.48
CA SER A 174 -3.91 -9.21 10.41
C SER A 174 -3.17 -9.52 9.11
N VAL A 175 -3.92 -9.54 8.02
CA VAL A 175 -3.42 -9.80 6.66
C VAL A 175 -4.08 -8.85 5.68
N ASP A 176 -3.41 -8.58 4.56
CA ASP A 176 -3.95 -7.81 3.44
C ASP A 176 -5.03 -8.63 2.70
N ASP A 177 -6.15 -7.98 2.33
CA ASP A 177 -7.37 -8.62 1.81
C ASP A 177 -7.13 -9.40 0.50
N GLU A 178 -6.27 -8.88 -0.38
CA GLU A 178 -6.03 -9.43 -1.72
C GLU A 178 -5.51 -10.88 -1.68
N ARG A 179 -4.49 -11.15 -0.86
CA ARG A 179 -3.93 -12.51 -0.73
C ARG A 179 -4.68 -13.36 0.28
N ALA A 180 -5.39 -12.75 1.24
CA ALA A 180 -6.17 -13.45 2.25
C ALA A 180 -7.24 -14.38 1.66
N ALA A 181 -7.80 -14.03 0.49
CA ALA A 181 -8.80 -14.83 -0.21
C ALA A 181 -8.28 -16.20 -0.71
N SER A 182 -6.97 -16.34 -0.89
CA SER A 182 -6.32 -17.57 -1.37
C SER A 182 -5.80 -18.45 -0.23
N MET A 183 -5.95 -18.02 1.03
CA MET A 183 -5.51 -18.78 2.20
C MET A 183 -6.53 -19.88 2.52
N GLU A 184 -6.09 -21.13 2.48
CA GLU A 184 -6.92 -22.30 2.73
C GLU A 184 -6.50 -23.02 4.02
N TYR A 185 -7.49 -23.66 4.65
CA TYR A 185 -7.28 -24.47 5.85
C TYR A 185 -6.16 -25.51 5.66
N GLY A 186 -5.29 -25.64 6.64
CA GLY A 186 -4.19 -26.60 6.65
C GLY A 186 -2.94 -26.16 5.88
N GLN A 187 -2.96 -25.02 5.19
CA GLN A 187 -1.76 -24.51 4.52
C GLN A 187 -0.69 -24.09 5.55
N PRO A 188 0.62 -24.38 5.28
CA PRO A 188 1.70 -24.03 6.21
C PRO A 188 1.88 -22.52 6.36
N VAL A 189 2.27 -22.10 7.56
CA VAL A 189 2.49 -20.70 7.92
C VAL A 189 3.78 -20.55 8.73
N TYR A 190 4.59 -19.57 8.34
CA TYR A 190 5.73 -19.08 9.11
C TYR A 190 5.43 -17.70 9.67
N LEU A 191 5.66 -17.48 10.97
CA LEU A 191 5.64 -16.16 11.57
C LEU A 191 7.05 -15.57 11.52
N TRP A 192 7.21 -14.51 10.75
CA TRP A 192 8.45 -13.80 10.55
C TRP A 192 8.47 -12.51 11.38
N VAL A 193 9.48 -12.28 12.20
CA VAL A 193 9.73 -10.98 12.84
C VAL A 193 10.59 -10.15 11.90
N ALA A 194 10.14 -8.95 11.55
CA ALA A 194 10.88 -8.03 10.70
C ALA A 194 11.99 -7.30 11.48
N ASP A 195 12.89 -6.65 10.74
CA ASP A 195 13.95 -5.83 11.32
C ASP A 195 13.41 -4.69 12.20
N GLY A 196 14.20 -4.30 13.21
CA GLY A 196 13.94 -3.13 14.04
C GLY A 196 13.49 -3.40 15.48
N ASP A 197 13.32 -4.65 15.88
CA ASP A 197 13.07 -5.01 17.29
C ASP A 197 14.41 -5.06 18.04
N PRO A 198 14.63 -4.24 19.09
CA PRO A 198 15.90 -4.24 19.82
C PRO A 198 16.14 -5.52 20.65
N PHE A 199 15.13 -6.38 20.82
CA PHE A 199 15.21 -7.60 21.60
C PHE A 199 15.14 -8.87 20.76
N ARG A 200 14.82 -8.76 19.47
CA ARG A 200 14.53 -9.90 18.59
C ARG A 200 15.17 -9.70 17.24
N GLU A 201 16.00 -10.64 16.84
CA GLU A 201 16.56 -10.67 15.50
C GLU A 201 15.44 -10.93 14.48
N ALA A 202 15.56 -10.31 13.31
CA ALA A 202 14.67 -10.60 12.21
C ALA A 202 14.83 -12.08 11.82
N GLY A 203 13.74 -12.73 11.40
CA GLY A 203 13.77 -14.15 11.07
C GLY A 203 12.48 -14.88 11.43
N VAL A 204 12.53 -16.21 11.45
CA VAL A 204 11.36 -17.06 11.74
C VAL A 204 11.27 -17.34 13.23
N TRP A 205 10.15 -16.94 13.82
CA TRP A 205 9.87 -17.07 15.25
C TRP A 205 8.71 -17.99 15.57
N GLY A 206 7.93 -18.39 14.57
CA GLY A 206 6.82 -19.31 14.77
C GLY A 206 6.50 -20.12 13.53
N VAL A 207 5.92 -21.29 13.75
CA VAL A 207 5.53 -22.24 12.70
C VAL A 207 4.13 -22.77 12.99
N GLY A 208 3.36 -23.06 11.94
CA GLY A 208 2.02 -23.61 12.11
C GLY A 208 1.21 -23.64 10.83
N TRP A 209 -0.11 -23.43 10.98
CA TRP A 209 -1.09 -23.62 9.91
C TRP A 209 -2.19 -22.56 9.91
N ILE A 210 -2.85 -22.43 8.77
CA ILE A 210 -4.18 -21.84 8.67
C ILE A 210 -5.19 -22.78 9.33
N ALA A 211 -5.84 -22.31 10.38
CA ALA A 211 -6.80 -23.09 11.17
C ALA A 211 -8.26 -22.84 10.77
N GLY A 212 -8.51 -21.92 9.84
CA GLY A 212 -9.87 -21.62 9.37
C GLY A 212 -9.88 -20.53 8.29
N PRO A 213 -11.07 -20.19 7.76
CA PRO A 213 -11.19 -19.09 6.81
C PRO A 213 -10.75 -17.77 7.43
N CYS A 214 -10.16 -16.89 6.61
CA CYS A 214 -9.92 -15.50 7.01
C CYS A 214 -11.24 -14.84 7.41
N ILE A 215 -11.23 -14.09 8.50
CA ILE A 215 -12.41 -13.41 9.03
C ILE A 215 -12.25 -11.90 8.91
N ARG A 216 -13.35 -11.20 8.65
CA ARG A 216 -13.38 -9.74 8.76
C ARG A 216 -13.55 -9.35 10.23
N GLY A 217 -12.82 -8.34 10.67
CA GLY A 217 -12.78 -7.92 12.06
C GLY A 217 -12.34 -6.48 12.24
N ILE A 218 -12.18 -6.07 13.50
CA ILE A 218 -11.61 -4.78 13.87
C ILE A 218 -10.33 -5.06 14.65
N ALA A 219 -9.28 -4.28 14.40
CA ALA A 219 -8.05 -4.32 15.18
C ALA A 219 -8.33 -4.28 16.69
N GLY A 220 -7.75 -5.25 17.41
CA GLY A 220 -7.75 -5.29 18.86
C GLY A 220 -6.69 -4.36 19.47
N GLU A 221 -6.31 -4.64 20.71
CA GLU A 221 -5.20 -3.95 21.36
C GLU A 221 -3.83 -4.39 20.80
N GLY A 222 -2.77 -3.61 21.08
CA GLY A 222 -1.38 -3.98 20.76
C GLY A 222 -0.82 -3.32 19.50
N TRP A 223 -1.63 -2.57 18.76
CA TRP A 223 -1.14 -1.79 17.63
C TRP A 223 -0.38 -0.56 18.10
N LEU A 224 0.80 -0.35 17.53
CA LEU A 224 1.61 0.85 17.72
C LEU A 224 1.36 1.87 16.60
N ASP A 225 1.10 1.37 15.39
CA ASP A 225 0.65 2.19 14.27
C ASP A 225 -0.88 2.21 14.21
N VAL A 226 -1.46 3.36 14.57
CA VAL A 226 -2.90 3.61 14.56
C VAL A 226 -3.49 3.49 13.16
N GLU A 227 -2.78 3.93 12.12
CA GLU A 227 -3.28 3.84 10.75
C GLU A 227 -3.33 2.38 10.28
N ALA A 228 -2.31 1.60 10.62
CA ALA A 228 -2.30 0.16 10.33
C ALA A 228 -3.44 -0.57 11.06
N ALA A 229 -3.70 -0.20 12.33
CA ALA A 229 -4.84 -0.72 13.08
C ALA A 229 -6.19 -0.43 12.42
N ILE A 230 -6.36 0.79 11.90
CA ILE A 230 -7.60 1.17 11.20
C ILE A 230 -7.77 0.38 9.90
N ARG A 231 -6.68 0.12 9.16
CA ARG A 231 -6.71 -0.65 7.91
C ARG A 231 -6.91 -2.15 8.13
N ALA A 232 -6.50 -2.67 9.28
CA ALA A 232 -6.59 -4.08 9.64
C ALA A 232 -8.05 -4.52 9.82
N ASN A 233 -8.63 -5.02 8.72
CA ASN A 233 -10.01 -5.45 8.65
C ASN A 233 -10.19 -6.92 8.23
N VAL A 234 -9.11 -7.62 7.86
CA VAL A 234 -9.07 -9.05 7.56
C VAL A 234 -8.01 -9.73 8.44
N PHE A 235 -8.40 -10.87 9.01
CA PHE A 235 -7.57 -11.62 9.93
C PHE A 235 -7.52 -13.10 9.56
N ALA A 236 -6.32 -13.62 9.37
CA ALA A 236 -6.08 -15.04 9.20
C ALA A 236 -6.29 -15.76 10.54
N VAL A 237 -7.07 -16.85 10.52
CA VAL A 237 -7.27 -17.73 11.68
C VAL A 237 -6.18 -18.80 11.66
N LEU A 238 -5.40 -18.87 12.73
CA LEU A 238 -4.13 -19.59 12.75
C LEU A 238 -4.05 -20.58 13.91
N GLU A 239 -3.15 -21.54 13.75
CA GLU A 239 -2.53 -22.24 14.87
C GLU A 239 -1.02 -22.23 14.67
N VAL A 240 -0.38 -21.12 15.07
CA VAL A 240 1.08 -20.94 15.02
C VAL A 240 1.65 -21.06 16.42
N THR A 241 2.69 -21.86 16.58
CA THR A 241 3.45 -22.01 17.83
C THR A 241 4.79 -21.30 17.72
N LEU A 242 5.13 -20.50 18.73
CA LEU A 242 6.41 -19.78 18.78
C LEU A 242 7.55 -20.76 19.10
N LEU A 243 8.67 -20.61 18.39
CA LEU A 243 9.86 -21.44 18.51
C LEU A 243 10.65 -21.10 19.78
N ASP A 244 11.19 -22.12 20.46
CA ASP A 244 12.17 -21.93 21.55
C ASP A 244 13.47 -21.29 21.05
N THR A 245 13.91 -21.72 19.88
CA THR A 245 15.09 -21.24 19.19
C THR A 245 14.65 -20.69 17.83
N PRO A 246 14.41 -19.37 17.71
CA PRO A 246 14.11 -18.76 16.43
C PRO A 246 15.31 -18.88 15.48
N VAL A 247 15.06 -18.82 14.17
CA VAL A 247 16.12 -18.83 13.16
C VAL A 247 16.23 -17.44 12.57
N SER A 248 17.43 -16.84 12.69
CA SER A 248 17.67 -15.48 12.24
C SER A 248 17.65 -15.38 10.72
N ARG A 249 17.41 -14.17 10.22
CA ARG A 249 17.44 -13.82 8.81
C ARG A 249 18.80 -14.18 8.20
N GLU A 250 19.90 -13.97 8.92
CA GLU A 250 21.24 -14.24 8.38
C GLU A 250 21.43 -15.71 8.00
N ALA A 251 20.81 -16.65 8.73
CA ALA A 251 20.90 -18.07 8.42
C ALA A 251 20.31 -18.41 7.03
N PHE A 252 19.34 -17.63 6.56
CA PHE A 252 18.69 -17.86 5.26
C PHE A 252 19.41 -17.17 4.11
N LEU A 253 20.17 -16.10 4.35
CA LEU A 253 20.83 -15.32 3.29
C LEU A 253 21.89 -16.12 2.52
N GLU A 254 22.44 -17.17 3.13
CA GLU A 254 23.42 -18.05 2.51
C GLU A 254 22.78 -19.19 1.69
N ASP A 255 21.45 -19.40 1.78
CA ASP A 255 20.76 -20.45 1.04
C ASP A 255 20.31 -19.95 -0.35
N PRO A 256 20.93 -20.42 -1.44
CA PRO A 256 20.58 -19.95 -2.78
C PRO A 256 19.14 -20.29 -3.19
N ARG A 257 18.48 -21.25 -2.51
CA ARG A 257 17.07 -21.59 -2.78
C ARG A 257 16.09 -20.55 -2.25
N LEU A 258 16.53 -19.69 -1.35
CA LEU A 258 15.69 -18.67 -0.70
C LEU A 258 15.95 -17.26 -1.24
N VAL A 259 16.89 -17.08 -2.16
CA VAL A 259 17.33 -15.75 -2.63
C VAL A 259 16.19 -14.87 -3.16
N ASP A 260 15.18 -15.50 -3.77
CA ASP A 260 14.02 -14.82 -4.37
C ASP A 260 12.79 -14.79 -3.46
N ALA A 261 12.88 -15.33 -2.24
CA ALA A 261 11.76 -15.29 -1.29
C ALA A 261 11.43 -13.83 -0.94
N ASP A 262 10.15 -13.45 -1.08
CA ASP A 262 9.66 -12.07 -0.88
C ASP A 262 10.17 -11.46 0.43
N VAL A 263 10.09 -12.22 1.52
CA VAL A 263 10.46 -11.77 2.87
C VAL A 263 11.96 -11.49 3.05
N LEU A 264 12.83 -12.10 2.23
CA LEU A 264 14.26 -11.87 2.27
C LEU A 264 14.69 -10.72 1.36
N ARG A 265 14.04 -10.61 0.19
CA ARG A 265 14.35 -9.61 -0.83
C ARG A 265 13.84 -8.22 -0.45
N ASP A 266 12.66 -8.14 0.15
CA ASP A 266 11.99 -6.87 0.44
C ASP A 266 11.49 -6.79 1.89
N PRO A 267 12.14 -5.99 2.77
CA PRO A 267 11.70 -5.78 4.15
C PRO A 267 10.30 -5.15 4.28
N ILE A 268 9.78 -4.52 3.22
CA ILE A 268 8.43 -3.95 3.16
C ILE A 268 7.47 -4.79 2.30
N ALA A 269 7.81 -6.07 2.07
CA ALA A 269 6.97 -6.99 1.33
C ALA A 269 5.53 -7.05 1.87
N PRO A 270 4.55 -7.36 0.99
CA PRO A 270 3.16 -7.53 1.39
C PRO A 270 3.00 -8.55 2.53
N ASN A 271 2.01 -8.35 3.40
CA ASN A 271 1.68 -9.30 4.46
C ASN A 271 0.27 -9.84 4.20
N PRO A 272 0.11 -11.06 3.66
CA PRO A 272 1.04 -12.17 3.77
C PRO A 272 2.02 -12.28 2.58
N GLY A 273 3.23 -12.77 2.86
CA GLY A 273 4.19 -13.27 1.86
C GLY A 273 3.87 -14.70 1.44
N VAL A 274 4.37 -15.11 0.27
CA VAL A 274 4.21 -16.47 -0.26
C VAL A 274 5.58 -17.09 -0.52
N LEU A 275 5.72 -18.36 -0.19
CA LEU A 275 6.84 -19.21 -0.61
C LEU A 275 6.32 -20.28 -1.57
N ASP A 276 7.09 -20.55 -2.62
CA ASP A 276 6.90 -21.77 -3.40
C ASP A 276 7.30 -23.01 -2.57
N ALA A 277 7.01 -24.20 -3.09
CA ALA A 277 7.29 -25.45 -2.40
C ALA A 277 8.79 -25.68 -2.15
N ALA A 278 9.68 -25.25 -3.06
CA ALA A 278 11.12 -25.42 -2.91
C ALA A 278 11.67 -24.49 -1.82
N GLN A 279 11.22 -23.24 -1.80
CA GLN A 279 11.53 -22.25 -0.76
C GLN A 279 11.00 -22.70 0.60
N ALA A 280 9.74 -23.15 0.67
CA ALA A 280 9.15 -23.63 1.92
C ALA A 280 9.89 -24.85 2.47
N ALA A 281 10.33 -25.78 1.60
CA ALA A 281 11.14 -26.93 1.98
C ALA A 281 12.53 -26.51 2.49
N ALA A 282 13.22 -25.60 1.77
CA ALA A 282 14.51 -25.06 2.19
C ALA A 282 14.41 -24.39 3.56
N LEU A 283 13.39 -23.56 3.78
CA LEU A 283 13.16 -22.90 5.07
C LEU A 283 12.91 -23.92 6.19
N ALA A 284 12.13 -24.98 5.93
CA ALA A 284 11.88 -26.04 6.90
C ALA A 284 13.14 -26.81 7.33
N GLU A 285 14.12 -26.97 6.43
CA GLU A 285 15.41 -27.61 6.74
C GLU A 285 16.22 -26.77 7.75
N HIS A 286 16.24 -25.44 7.60
CA HIS A 286 16.89 -24.52 8.55
C HIS A 286 16.26 -24.55 9.94
N LEU A 287 14.97 -24.85 10.03
CA LEU A 287 14.26 -25.02 11.30
C LEU A 287 14.59 -26.36 11.99
N GLY A 288 15.47 -27.18 11.40
CA GLY A 288 15.97 -28.42 11.98
C GLY A 288 15.02 -29.61 11.86
N SER A 289 14.16 -29.62 10.84
CA SER A 289 13.25 -30.74 10.52
C SER A 289 12.53 -31.29 11.75
N ARG A 290 11.84 -30.44 12.53
CA ARG A 290 10.63 -30.96 13.18
C ARG A 290 9.62 -31.10 12.06
N PRO A 291 9.23 -32.34 11.66
CA PRO A 291 8.13 -32.47 10.73
C PRO A 291 6.98 -31.70 11.34
N LEU A 292 6.47 -30.76 10.56
CA LEU A 292 5.17 -30.17 10.70
C LEU A 292 4.17 -31.35 10.68
N GLN A 293 4.02 -32.06 11.81
CA GLN A 293 3.04 -33.12 11.95
C GLN A 293 1.69 -32.43 12.08
N SER A 294 0.90 -32.51 11.01
CA SER A 294 -0.54 -32.43 11.14
C SER A 294 -0.93 -33.52 12.13
N GLU A 295 -1.31 -33.15 13.35
CA GLU A 295 -2.05 -34.07 14.20
C GLU A 295 -3.34 -34.39 13.44
N THR A 296 -3.37 -35.58 12.83
CA THR A 296 -4.54 -36.11 12.16
C THR A 296 -5.64 -36.22 13.21
N TRP A 297 -6.52 -35.23 13.27
CA TRP A 297 -7.76 -35.32 14.03
C TRP A 297 -8.60 -36.42 13.39
N VAL A 298 -8.58 -37.59 14.02
CA VAL A 298 -9.59 -38.62 13.78
C VAL A 298 -10.92 -38.03 14.25
N ALA A 299 -11.88 -38.00 13.32
CA ALA A 299 -13.22 -37.43 13.46
C ALA A 299 -13.99 -37.92 14.70
#